data_AF-A0A3B8ZI57-F1
#
_entry.id   AF-A0A3B8ZI57-F1
#
_cell.length_a   1.000
_cell.length_b   1.000
_cell.length_c   1.000
_cell.angle_alpha   90.00
_cell.angle_beta   90.00
_cell.angle_gamma   90.00
#
_symmetry.space_group_name_H-M   'P 1'
#
loop_
_entity.id
_entity.type
_entity.pdbx_description
1 polymer ?
#
loop_
_entity_poly.entity_id
_entity_poly.type
_entity_poly.pdbx_seq_one_letter_code
_entity_poly.pdbx_strand_id
1 'polypeptide(L)'
;YGRYEPVVGGPSLPSADPAEVASRVPQSFTWCRPNGHTEWTDGRVHHQGFTTTLSPNGKLILANSSNLCPAGAAIDCSSQQEGTSATISTVAVITSRSYHSGIGNSALVDGSVRSMANSIDLRVWRALGTRQGGEVATLD
;
A
#
# COMPACT_ATOMS: atom_id res chain seq x y z
N TYR A 1 -10.36 -5.88 -12.48
CA TYR A 1 -8.92 -6.11 -12.63
C TYR A 1 -8.44 -5.40 -13.88
N GLY A 2 -7.63 -4.36 -13.71
CA GLY A 2 -7.04 -3.58 -14.80
C GLY A 2 -5.54 -3.67 -14.68
N ARG A 3 -4.86 -3.84 -15.80
CA ARG A 3 -3.40 -3.90 -15.83
C ARG A 3 -2.88 -2.48 -15.97
N TYR A 4 -2.20 -2.01 -14.94
CA TYR A 4 -1.37 -0.81 -15.00
C TYR A 4 0.09 -1.26 -14.97
N GLU A 5 0.83 -0.88 -16.00
CA GLU A 5 2.28 -1.01 -16.03
C GLU A 5 2.83 0.10 -15.13
N PRO A 6 3.31 -0.17 -13.90
CA PRO A 6 4.10 0.82 -13.20
C PRO A 6 5.28 1.19 -14.10
N VAL A 7 5.62 2.47 -14.20
CA VAL A 7 6.74 2.95 -15.02
C VAL A 7 7.97 2.09 -14.70
N VAL A 8 8.42 1.29 -15.68
CA VAL A 8 9.57 0.41 -15.54
C VAL A 8 10.79 1.30 -15.34
N GLY A 9 11.47 1.13 -14.20
CA GLY A 9 12.76 1.77 -13.93
C GLY A 9 12.84 2.43 -12.56
N GLY A 10 13.23 1.64 -11.55
CA GLY A 10 13.88 2.19 -10.37
C GLY A 10 13.70 1.37 -9.09
N PRO A 11 14.78 0.91 -8.44
CA PRO A 11 14.79 0.57 -7.00
C PRO A 11 14.61 1.81 -6.11
N SER A 12 13.98 2.88 -6.60
CA SER A 12 13.74 4.09 -5.82
C SER A 12 12.61 3.82 -4.84
N LEU A 13 12.90 3.98 -3.56
CA LEU A 13 11.88 4.04 -2.51
C LEU A 13 10.72 4.93 -2.98
N PRO A 14 9.45 4.50 -2.81
CA PRO A 14 8.31 5.35 -3.13
C PRO A 14 8.42 6.68 -2.37
N SER A 15 7.87 7.77 -2.91
CA SER A 15 7.95 9.08 -2.24
C SER A 15 7.42 9.01 -0.82
N ALA A 16 8.04 9.75 0.11
CA ALA A 16 7.56 9.86 1.47
C ALA A 16 6.23 10.65 1.56
N ASP A 17 5.92 11.46 0.55
CA ASP A 17 4.67 12.20 0.45
C ASP A 17 3.54 11.29 -0.09
N PRO A 18 2.47 11.02 0.68
CA PRO A 18 1.31 10.27 0.21
C PRO A 18 0.65 10.88 -1.03
N ALA A 19 0.72 12.20 -1.22
CA ALA A 19 0.16 12.86 -2.40
C ALA A 19 0.96 12.53 -3.67
N GLU A 20 2.29 12.42 -3.57
CA GLU A 20 3.13 11.98 -4.68
C GLU A 20 2.97 10.47 -4.93
N VAL A 21 2.75 9.66 -3.90
CA VAL A 21 2.35 8.26 -4.09
C VAL A 21 1.01 8.18 -4.83
N ALA A 22 0.03 9.01 -4.44
CA ALA A 22 -1.28 9.08 -5.09
C ALA A 22 -1.22 9.59 -6.53
N SER A 23 -0.25 10.43 -6.89
CA SER A 23 -0.10 10.92 -8.28
C SER A 23 0.47 9.86 -9.23
N ARG A 24 1.23 8.90 -8.71
CA ARG A 24 1.79 7.75 -9.47
C ARG A 24 0.77 6.64 -9.72
N VAL A 25 -0.34 6.71 -8.99
CA VAL A 25 -1.48 5.83 -9.16
C VAL A 25 -2.26 6.29 -10.40
N PRO A 26 -2.53 5.39 -11.37
CA PRO A 26 -3.11 5.78 -12.65
C PRO A 26 -4.46 6.46 -12.47
N GLN A 27 -4.72 7.48 -13.29
CA GLN A 27 -5.98 8.25 -13.26
C GLN A 27 -7.21 7.39 -13.56
N SER A 28 -7.02 6.25 -14.24
CA SER A 28 -8.09 5.28 -14.52
C SER A 28 -7.70 3.90 -14.04
N PHE A 29 -8.54 3.32 -13.18
CA PHE A 29 -8.47 1.91 -12.84
C PHE A 29 -9.63 1.17 -13.48
N THR A 30 -9.34 0.04 -14.12
CA THR A 30 -10.40 -0.83 -14.66
C THR A 30 -11.31 -1.38 -13.55
N TRP A 31 -10.84 -1.43 -12.30
CA TRP A 31 -11.69 -1.68 -11.13
C TRP A 31 -11.33 -0.77 -9.96
N CYS A 32 -12.23 0.16 -9.65
CA CYS A 32 -12.32 0.74 -8.33
C CYS A 32 -13.76 0.51 -7.84
N ARG A 33 -13.91 -0.12 -6.68
CA ARG A 33 -15.20 -0.46 -6.08
C ARG A 33 -15.29 0.14 -4.68
N PRO A 34 -16.48 0.61 -4.26
CA PRO A 34 -16.67 1.23 -2.95
C PRO A 34 -16.86 0.21 -1.82
N ASN A 35 -16.81 -1.10 -2.11
CA ASN A 35 -16.94 -2.18 -1.13
C ASN A 35 -15.63 -2.43 -0.35
N GLY A 36 -14.85 -1.38 -0.11
CA GLY A 36 -13.50 -1.48 0.45
C GLY A 36 -13.48 -2.33 1.73
N HIS A 37 -12.52 -3.24 1.81
CA HIS A 37 -12.22 -4.09 2.99
C HIS A 37 -13.30 -5.11 3.36
N THR A 38 -14.26 -5.38 2.47
CA THR A 38 -15.32 -6.39 2.71
C THR A 38 -15.28 -7.54 1.72
N GLU A 39 -14.19 -7.74 0.98
CA GLU A 39 -14.04 -8.88 0.07
C GLU A 39 -13.45 -10.08 0.81
N TRP A 40 -13.95 -11.29 0.51
CA TRP A 40 -13.44 -12.51 1.11
C TRP A 40 -12.06 -12.85 0.56
N THR A 41 -11.28 -13.56 1.35
CA THR A 41 -9.86 -13.71 1.08
C THR A 41 -9.57 -14.81 0.07
N ASP A 42 -9.13 -14.41 -1.13
CA ASP A 42 -8.71 -15.34 -2.19
C ASP A 42 -7.18 -15.60 -2.17
N GLY A 43 -6.51 -15.25 -1.07
CA GLY A 43 -5.07 -15.48 -0.86
C GLY A 43 -4.12 -14.42 -1.44
N ARG A 44 -4.64 -13.26 -1.89
CA ARG A 44 -3.84 -12.16 -2.46
C ARG A 44 -3.50 -11.09 -1.43
N VAL A 45 -2.49 -10.26 -1.69
CA VAL A 45 -2.05 -9.23 -0.70
C VAL A 45 -3.14 -8.22 -0.43
N HIS A 46 -3.98 -7.91 -1.42
CA HIS A 46 -5.13 -7.01 -1.27
C HIS A 46 -6.24 -7.57 -0.36
N HIS A 47 -6.14 -8.84 0.05
CA HIS A 47 -7.08 -9.49 0.97
C HIS A 47 -6.46 -9.84 2.32
N GLN A 48 -5.18 -10.18 2.36
CA GLN A 48 -4.57 -10.86 3.51
C GLN A 48 -3.35 -10.15 4.10
N GLY A 49 -2.94 -9.01 3.53
CA GLY A 49 -1.70 -8.36 3.93
C GLY A 49 -1.78 -6.84 3.92
N PHE A 50 -0.64 -6.23 4.18
CA PHE A 50 -0.42 -4.80 4.01
C PHE A 50 0.97 -4.58 3.41
N THR A 51 1.18 -3.37 2.92
CA THR A 51 2.47 -2.87 2.43
C THR A 51 2.96 -1.77 3.35
N THR A 52 4.27 -1.57 3.40
CA THR A 52 4.89 -0.49 4.19
C THR A 52 5.01 0.82 3.40
N THR A 53 4.31 0.95 2.26
CA THR A 53 4.39 2.12 1.38
C THR A 53 3.97 3.41 2.10
N LEU A 54 2.88 3.37 2.86
CA LEU A 54 2.43 4.46 3.73
C LEU A 54 2.58 4.05 5.19
N SER A 55 2.73 5.01 6.09
CA SER A 55 2.75 4.77 7.54
C SER A 55 1.44 4.13 8.03
N PRO A 56 1.41 3.55 9.25
CA PRO A 56 0.17 3.07 9.85
C PRO A 56 -0.92 4.15 9.83
N ASN A 57 -2.14 3.75 9.47
CA ASN A 57 -3.30 4.62 9.24
C ASN A 57 -3.15 5.67 8.13
N GLY A 58 -2.10 5.61 7.31
CA GLY A 58 -1.97 6.41 6.10
C GLY A 58 -3.16 6.21 5.16
N LYS A 59 -3.50 7.27 4.42
CA LYS A 59 -4.62 7.25 3.45
C LYS A 59 -4.10 7.58 2.07
N LEU A 60 -4.30 6.65 1.14
CA LEU A 60 -4.14 6.92 -0.28
C LEU A 60 -5.43 7.57 -0.79
N ILE A 61 -5.39 8.89 -1.01
CA ILE A 61 -6.55 9.67 -1.43
C ILE A 61 -6.56 9.81 -2.96
N LEU A 62 -7.67 9.44 -3.59
CA LEU A 62 -7.85 9.64 -5.02
C LEU A 62 -7.97 11.13 -5.37
N ALA A 63 -7.12 11.61 -6.26
CA ALA A 63 -7.22 12.98 -6.76
C ALA A 63 -8.44 13.20 -7.67
N ASN A 64 -8.81 12.18 -8.45
CA ASN A 64 -9.93 12.21 -9.39
C ASN A 64 -10.84 10.99 -9.19
N SER A 65 -12.10 11.10 -9.57
CA SER A 65 -13.02 9.96 -9.57
C SER A 65 -12.55 8.92 -10.57
N SER A 66 -12.60 7.64 -10.19
CA SER A 66 -12.35 6.53 -11.10
C SER A 66 -13.37 5.43 -10.87
N ASN A 67 -14.06 5.02 -11.93
CA ASN A 67 -15.10 4.00 -11.90
C ASN A 67 -16.15 4.30 -10.81
N LEU A 68 -16.35 3.41 -9.82
CA LEU A 68 -17.33 3.60 -8.75
C LEU A 68 -16.77 4.37 -7.54
N CYS A 69 -15.51 4.79 -7.57
CA CYS A 69 -14.87 5.53 -6.48
C CYS A 69 -14.88 7.04 -6.79
N PRO A 70 -15.44 7.89 -5.91
CA PRO A 70 -15.40 9.33 -6.09
C PRO A 70 -13.99 9.91 -5.86
N ALA A 71 -13.75 11.11 -6.39
CA ALA A 71 -12.59 11.90 -6.00
C ALA A 71 -12.61 12.14 -4.47
N GLY A 72 -11.44 12.14 -3.83
CA GLY A 72 -11.32 12.27 -2.38
C GLY A 72 -11.55 10.97 -1.59
N ALA A 73 -11.91 9.86 -2.26
CA ALA A 73 -12.03 8.57 -1.59
C ALA A 73 -10.66 8.07 -1.11
N ALA A 74 -10.62 7.54 0.11
CA ALA A 74 -9.49 6.75 0.60
C ALA A 74 -9.60 5.33 0.05
N ILE A 75 -8.58 4.88 -0.67
CA ILE A 75 -8.56 3.58 -1.34
C ILE A 75 -7.34 2.76 -0.94
N ASP A 76 -7.37 1.49 -1.32
CA ASP A 76 -6.17 0.68 -1.50
C ASP A 76 -5.98 0.44 -3.00
N CYS A 77 -4.73 0.23 -3.42
CA CYS A 77 -4.39 0.09 -4.83
C CYS A 77 -3.46 -1.10 -5.06
N SER A 78 -3.75 -1.89 -6.10
CA SER A 78 -2.80 -2.84 -6.71
C SER A 78 -2.72 -2.57 -8.21
N SER A 79 -1.52 -2.54 -8.78
CA SER A 79 -1.32 -2.22 -10.21
C SER A 79 -1.88 -3.29 -11.15
N GLN A 80 -1.89 -4.54 -10.69
CA GLN A 80 -2.46 -5.69 -11.38
C GLN A 80 -2.78 -6.78 -10.36
N GLN A 81 -3.46 -7.81 -10.81
CA GLN A 81 -3.65 -9.03 -10.01
C GLN A 81 -2.34 -9.83 -9.96
N GLU A 82 -1.95 -10.30 -8.78
CA GLU A 82 -0.75 -11.13 -8.61
C GLU A 82 -0.81 -12.37 -9.50
N GLY A 83 0.33 -12.74 -10.10
CA GLY A 83 0.44 -13.93 -10.96
C GLY A 83 -0.10 -13.78 -12.38
N THR A 84 -0.64 -12.61 -12.77
CA THR A 84 -1.20 -12.39 -14.12
C THR A 84 -0.16 -11.96 -15.17
N SER A 85 1.06 -11.63 -14.76
CA SER A 85 2.15 -11.30 -15.67
C SER A 85 3.47 -11.89 -15.16
N ALA A 86 4.24 -12.47 -16.08
CA ALA A 86 5.59 -12.97 -15.81
C ALA A 86 6.68 -11.89 -15.98
N THR A 87 6.36 -10.78 -16.66
CA THR A 87 7.34 -9.75 -17.01
C THR A 87 7.15 -8.45 -16.26
N ILE A 88 6.04 -8.30 -15.53
CA ILE A 88 5.64 -7.03 -14.92
C ILE A 88 5.36 -7.24 -13.46
N SER A 89 6.09 -6.49 -12.64
CA SER A 89 5.97 -6.53 -11.20
C SER A 89 4.61 -6.00 -10.76
N THR A 90 4.01 -6.71 -9.80
CA THR A 90 2.84 -6.20 -9.10
C THR A 90 3.30 -5.22 -8.03
N VAL A 91 2.81 -3.99 -8.08
CA VAL A 91 3.03 -2.98 -7.04
C VAL A 91 1.71 -2.68 -6.34
N ALA A 92 1.76 -2.44 -5.03
CA ALA A 92 0.57 -2.21 -4.24
C ALA A 92 0.79 -1.16 -3.15
N VAL A 93 -0.32 -0.52 -2.78
CA VAL A 93 -0.45 0.38 -1.64
C VAL A 93 -1.67 -0.12 -0.85
N ILE A 94 -1.40 -1.07 0.04
CA ILE A 94 -2.37 -1.61 0.99
C ILE A 94 -1.92 -1.14 2.36
N THR A 95 -2.68 -0.27 3.02
CA THR A 95 -2.19 0.39 4.25
C THR A 95 -2.63 -0.37 5.49
N SER A 96 -1.72 -0.55 6.47
CA SER A 96 -2.08 -1.06 7.80
C SER A 96 -3.01 -0.05 8.50
N ARG A 97 -4.26 -0.43 8.77
CA ARG A 97 -5.30 0.48 9.31
C ARG A 97 -5.95 -0.08 10.57
N SER A 98 -6.30 0.83 11.47
CA SER A 98 -7.02 0.57 12.69
C SER A 98 -7.90 1.77 13.06
N TYR A 99 -8.97 1.53 13.83
CA TYR A 99 -9.76 2.60 14.45
C TYR A 99 -9.12 3.13 15.75
N HIS A 100 -8.01 2.53 16.21
CA HIS A 100 -7.27 3.04 17.37
C HIS A 100 -6.56 4.36 17.04
N SER A 101 -6.70 5.34 17.93
CA SER A 101 -6.06 6.64 17.75
C SER A 101 -4.55 6.52 17.85
N GLY A 102 -3.84 7.03 16.85
CA GLY A 102 -2.38 7.14 16.86
C GLY A 102 -1.60 5.82 16.64
N ILE A 103 -2.27 4.67 16.55
CA ILE A 103 -1.60 3.37 16.36
C ILE A 103 -2.31 2.46 15.35
N GLY A 104 -1.55 1.55 14.74
CA GLY A 104 -2.04 0.40 14.01
C GLY A 104 -1.37 -0.89 14.48
N ASN A 105 -2.13 -1.97 14.66
CA ASN A 105 -1.58 -3.29 15.00
C ASN A 105 -1.20 -4.01 13.71
N SER A 106 0.05 -4.47 13.62
CA SER A 106 0.56 -5.20 12.46
C SER A 106 1.05 -6.58 12.89
N ALA A 107 0.55 -7.63 12.23
CA ALA A 107 1.07 -8.98 12.36
C ALA A 107 2.28 -9.16 11.43
N LEU A 108 3.37 -9.65 12.00
CA LEU A 108 4.60 -9.96 11.28
C LEU A 108 4.62 -11.43 10.85
N VAL A 109 5.50 -11.78 9.91
CA VAL A 109 5.61 -13.13 9.34
C VAL A 109 6.03 -14.18 10.39
N ASP A 110 6.69 -13.77 11.47
CA ASP A 110 7.04 -14.62 12.61
C ASP A 110 5.86 -14.91 13.56
N GLY A 111 4.67 -14.41 13.24
CA GLY A 111 3.46 -14.55 14.06
C GLY A 111 3.35 -13.55 15.20
N SER A 112 4.35 -12.68 15.41
CA SER A 112 4.27 -11.63 16.41
C SER A 112 3.36 -10.49 15.95
N VAL A 113 2.63 -9.89 16.88
CA VAL A 113 1.82 -8.69 16.63
C VAL A 113 2.46 -7.52 17.36
N ARG A 114 2.62 -6.40 16.65
CA ARG A 114 3.19 -5.18 17.21
C ARG A 114 2.27 -3.99 16.96
N SER A 115 2.11 -3.16 17.98
CA SER A 115 1.49 -1.84 17.83
C SER A 115 2.51 -0.88 17.26
N MET A 116 2.20 -0.28 16.13
CA MET A 116 3.04 0.67 15.42
C MET A 116 2.37 2.05 15.50
N ALA A 117 3.13 3.07 15.91
CA ALA A 117 2.62 4.44 15.95
C ALA A 117 2.41 4.97 14.52
N ASN A 118 1.38 5.79 14.31
CA ASN A 118 1.16 6.49 13.04
C ASN A 118 2.32 7.45 12.71
N SER A 119 2.99 7.92 13.76
CA SER A 119 4.15 8.83 13.71
C SER A 119 5.49 8.11 13.62
N ILE A 120 5.51 6.79 13.41
CA ILE A 120 6.75 6.06 13.13
C ILE A 120 7.45 6.73 11.95
N ASP A 121 8.78 6.88 12.04
CA ASP A 121 9.56 7.35 10.91
C ASP A 121 9.31 6.45 9.69
N LEU A 122 8.99 7.07 8.55
CA LEU A 122 8.56 6.31 7.37
C LEU A 122 9.68 5.48 6.77
N ARG A 123 10.96 5.88 6.93
CA ARG A 123 12.10 5.08 6.48
C ARG A 123 12.24 3.84 7.35
N VAL A 124 12.08 3.98 8.66
CA VAL A 124 12.05 2.82 9.59
C VAL A 124 10.91 1.89 9.25
N TRP A 125 9.69 2.42 9.05
CA TRP A 125 8.53 1.60 8.68
C TRP A 125 8.73 0.85 7.36
N ARG A 126 9.30 1.50 6.35
CA ARG A 126 9.62 0.87 5.06
C ARG A 126 10.72 -0.19 5.18
N ALA A 127 11.74 0.08 6.00
CA ALA A 127 12.80 -0.88 6.28
C ALA A 127 12.27 -2.16 6.94
N LEU A 128 11.20 -2.10 7.74
CA LEU A 128 10.55 -3.29 8.31
C LEU A 128 9.89 -4.20 7.25
N GLY A 129 9.58 -3.67 6.06
CA GLY A 129 8.91 -4.43 4.98
C GLY A 129 9.87 -5.03 3.95
N THR A 130 11.18 -4.84 4.11
CA THR A 130 12.17 -5.37 3.18
C THR A 130 12.35 -6.87 3.36
N ARG A 131 12.82 -7.53 2.30
CA ARG A 131 13.08 -8.98 2.34
C ARG A 131 14.45 -9.34 2.91
N GLN A 132 15.45 -8.47 2.78
CA GLN A 132 16.80 -8.81 3.22
C GLN A 132 16.96 -8.63 4.73
N GLY A 133 16.19 -7.73 5.34
CA GLY A 133 16.22 -7.48 6.78
C GLY A 133 17.55 -6.86 7.22
N GLY A 134 17.53 -6.08 8.30
CA GLY A 134 18.74 -5.45 8.81
C GLY A 134 19.30 -4.31 7.96
N GLU A 135 18.52 -3.75 7.02
CA GLU A 135 18.87 -2.48 6.40
C GLU A 135 18.96 -1.40 7.48
N VAL A 136 20.07 -0.67 7.51
CA VAL A 136 20.24 0.45 8.41
C VAL A 136 19.32 1.58 7.93
N ALA A 137 18.23 1.80 8.65
CA ALA A 137 17.43 3.00 8.48
C ALA A 137 18.19 4.17 9.13
N THR A 138 18.82 5.02 8.31
CA THR A 138 19.42 6.25 8.80
C THR A 138 18.32 7.29 9.02
N LEU A 139 18.14 7.67 10.27
CA LEU A 139 17.34 8.82 10.68
C LEU A 139 18.23 10.06 10.53
N ASP A 140 17.77 11.06 9.79
CA ASP A 140 18.43 12.37 9.73
C ASP A 140 17.92 13.27 10.88
#